data_AF-A0AAU7QUV3-F1
#
_entry.id   AF-A0AAU7QUV3-F1
#
_cell.length_a   1.000
_cell.length_b   1.000
_cell.length_c   1.000
_cell.angle_alpha   90.00
_cell.angle_beta   90.00
_cell.angle_gamma   90.00
#
_symmetry.space_group_name_H-M   'P 1'
#
loop_
_entity.id
_entity.type
_entity.pdbx_description
1 polymer ?
#
loop_
_entity_poly.entity_id
_entity_poly.type
_entity_poly.pdbx_seq_one_letter_code
_entity_poly.pdbx_strand_id
1 'polypeptide(L)'
;MRAAQLLGVRTAADGQTSAWASLPGDGMGAILDPDALPDQIAGLLRLIGGLGILDGGQVAIGVGVNNPQMMSVGRVSGQPRQRATSLMLSNEPIHVPPDELMTLAALGPGAAEVGRTLSRTLIDAVSPRR
;
A
#
# COMPACT_ATOMS: atom_id res chain seq x y z
N MET A 1 -18.31 2.06 8.30
CA MET A 1 -16.95 1.60 7.91
C MET A 1 -16.91 1.52 6.39
N ARG A 2 -15.85 2.04 5.76
CA ARG A 2 -15.61 2.01 4.32
C ARG A 2 -14.52 0.97 4.05
N ALA A 3 -14.78 0.07 3.12
CA ALA A 3 -13.81 -0.91 2.65
C ALA A 3 -12.81 -0.27 1.65
N ALA A 4 -11.67 -0.91 1.47
CA ALA A 4 -10.76 -0.58 0.38
C ALA A 4 -11.45 -0.76 -0.99
N GLN A 5 -11.17 0.13 -1.92
CA GLN A 5 -11.72 0.10 -3.28
C GLN A 5 -10.60 0.41 -4.27
N LEU A 6 -10.44 -0.42 -5.31
CA LEU A 6 -9.56 -0.11 -6.43
C LEU A 6 -10.03 1.18 -7.10
N LEU A 7 -9.13 2.13 -7.28
CA LEU A 7 -9.43 3.45 -7.85
C LEU A 7 -8.88 3.61 -9.26
N GLY A 8 -7.79 2.93 -9.59
CA GLY A 8 -7.25 2.96 -10.93
C GLY A 8 -5.89 2.28 -11.09
N VAL A 9 -5.48 2.21 -12.35
CA VAL A 9 -4.15 1.80 -12.79
C VAL A 9 -3.70 2.78 -13.86
N ARG A 10 -2.40 3.09 -13.89
CA ARG A 10 -1.79 3.92 -14.93
C ARG A 10 -0.40 3.39 -15.26
N THR A 11 -0.08 3.39 -16.55
CA THR A 11 1.28 3.21 -17.06
C THR A 11 1.77 4.54 -17.59
N ALA A 12 2.92 5.00 -17.12
CA ALA A 12 3.58 6.18 -17.64
C ALA A 12 4.45 5.83 -18.87
N ALA A 13 4.88 6.84 -19.62
CA ALA A 13 5.63 6.65 -20.86
C ALA A 13 7.02 6.02 -20.64
N ASP A 14 7.54 6.07 -19.41
CA ASP A 14 8.79 5.44 -18.97
C ASP A 14 8.62 3.97 -18.57
N GLY A 15 7.41 3.40 -18.71
CA GLY A 15 7.10 2.03 -18.32
C GLY A 15 6.71 1.87 -16.85
N GLN A 16 6.77 2.93 -16.03
CA GLN A 16 6.30 2.85 -14.66
C GLN A 16 4.81 2.55 -14.63
N THR A 17 4.43 1.45 -14.00
CA THR A 17 3.03 1.08 -13.79
C THR A 17 2.67 1.19 -12.32
N SER A 18 1.61 1.96 -12.04
CA SER A 18 1.09 2.17 -10.69
C SER A 18 -0.38 1.75 -10.64
N ALA A 19 -0.75 0.98 -9.62
CA ALA A 19 -2.13 0.68 -9.27
C ALA A 19 -2.42 1.28 -7.89
N TRP A 20 -3.60 1.87 -7.70
CA TRP A 20 -3.95 2.48 -6.43
C TRP A 20 -5.39 2.17 -6.03
N ALA A 21 -5.58 2.09 -4.72
CA ALA A 21 -6.86 1.85 -4.08
C ALA A 21 -7.05 2.82 -2.90
N SER A 22 -8.29 3.05 -2.50
CA SER A 22 -8.55 3.72 -1.23
C SER A 22 -8.13 2.82 -0.08
N LEU A 23 -7.63 3.43 1.00
CA LEU A 23 -7.49 2.73 2.27
C LEU A 23 -8.88 2.46 2.88
N PRO A 24 -9.04 1.40 3.68
CA PRO A 24 -10.16 1.27 4.58
C PRO A 24 -10.24 2.47 5.52
N GLY A 25 -11.43 2.75 6.04
CA GLY A 25 -11.61 3.85 6.96
C GLY A 25 -13.03 3.97 7.50
N ASP A 26 -13.30 5.06 8.18
CA ASP A 26 -14.56 5.37 8.84
C ASP A 26 -14.63 6.87 9.16
N GLY A 27 -15.53 7.28 10.06
CA GLY A 27 -15.78 8.70 10.35
C GLY A 27 -14.60 9.49 10.93
N MET A 28 -13.48 8.84 11.28
CA MET A 28 -12.26 9.56 11.71
C MET A 28 -11.05 9.23 10.82
N GLY A 29 -11.26 8.92 9.54
CA GLY A 29 -10.20 8.90 8.53
C GLY A 29 -9.80 7.52 8.03
N ALA A 30 -8.66 7.48 7.32
CA ALA A 30 -8.09 6.27 6.74
C ALA A 30 -7.36 5.44 7.80
N ILE A 31 -7.34 4.12 7.60
CA ILE A 31 -6.73 3.16 8.52
C ILE A 31 -5.71 2.31 7.75
N LEU A 32 -4.45 2.36 8.20
CA LEU A 32 -3.42 1.40 7.83
C LEU A 32 -3.55 0.20 8.76
N ASP A 33 -4.22 -0.83 8.26
CA ASP A 33 -4.43 -2.07 9.01
C ASP A 33 -3.25 -3.02 8.80
N PRO A 34 -2.44 -3.31 9.82
CA PRO A 34 -1.31 -4.22 9.67
C PRO A 34 -1.73 -5.64 9.25
N ASP A 35 -2.98 -6.04 9.50
CA ASP A 35 -3.46 -7.37 9.16
C ASP A 35 -4.06 -7.41 7.73
N ALA A 36 -4.67 -6.32 7.25
CA ALA A 36 -5.34 -6.28 5.94
C ALA A 36 -4.52 -5.59 4.82
N LEU A 37 -3.63 -4.67 5.18
CA LEU A 37 -2.78 -3.94 4.23
C LEU A 37 -1.87 -4.85 3.38
N PRO A 38 -1.26 -5.92 3.92
CA PRO A 38 -0.46 -6.84 3.12
C PRO A 38 -1.25 -7.44 1.95
N ASP A 39 -2.47 -7.90 2.20
CA ASP A 39 -3.33 -8.51 1.18
C ASP A 39 -3.83 -7.49 0.16
N GLN A 40 -4.11 -6.26 0.61
CA GLN A 40 -4.46 -5.17 -0.29
C GLN A 40 -3.31 -4.83 -1.25
N ILE A 41 -2.08 -4.69 -0.75
CA ILE A 41 -0.89 -4.44 -1.58
C ILE A 41 -0.65 -5.63 -2.52
N ALA A 42 -0.71 -6.86 -2.00
CA ALA A 42 -0.54 -8.06 -2.81
C ALA A 42 -1.59 -8.15 -3.94
N GLY A 43 -2.83 -7.76 -3.69
CA GLY A 43 -3.87 -7.66 -4.71
C GLY A 43 -3.52 -6.68 -5.83
N LEU A 44 -2.96 -5.51 -5.49
CA LEU A 44 -2.51 -4.52 -6.48
C LEU A 44 -1.31 -5.03 -7.29
N LEU A 45 -0.35 -5.70 -6.66
CA LEU A 45 0.80 -6.28 -7.36
C LEU A 45 0.38 -7.40 -8.33
N ARG A 46 -0.55 -8.26 -7.91
CA ARG A 46 -1.14 -9.28 -8.81
C ARG A 46 -1.92 -8.66 -9.95
N LEU A 47 -2.65 -7.57 -9.70
CA LEU A 47 -3.32 -6.82 -10.76
C LEU A 47 -2.30 -6.30 -11.78
N ILE A 48 -1.24 -5.62 -11.33
CA ILE A 48 -0.17 -5.12 -12.21
C ILE A 48 0.44 -6.27 -13.03
N GLY A 49 0.83 -7.37 -12.37
CA GLY A 49 1.41 -8.53 -13.06
C GLY A 49 0.43 -9.22 -14.03
N GLY A 50 -0.86 -9.26 -13.69
CA GLY A 50 -1.91 -9.88 -14.51
C GLY A 50 -2.34 -9.06 -15.72
N LEU A 51 -2.08 -7.75 -15.74
CA LEU A 51 -2.39 -6.89 -16.89
C LEU A 51 -1.47 -7.16 -18.10
N GLY A 52 -0.29 -7.75 -17.89
CA GLY A 52 0.63 -8.09 -18.99
C GLY A 52 1.19 -6.88 -19.76
N ILE A 53 1.19 -5.71 -19.12
CA ILE A 53 1.60 -4.41 -19.69
C ILE A 53 3.05 -4.03 -19.38
N LEU A 54 3.74 -4.85 -18.60
CA LEU A 54 5.12 -4.60 -18.19
C LEU A 54 6.08 -5.28 -19.17
N ASP A 55 6.85 -4.47 -19.88
CA ASP A 55 7.84 -4.91 -20.87
C ASP A 55 9.23 -4.94 -20.22
N GLY A 56 9.51 -5.96 -19.41
CA GLY A 56 10.80 -6.09 -18.72
C GLY A 56 10.99 -7.43 -18.01
N GLY A 57 12.26 -7.84 -17.84
CA GLY A 57 12.59 -9.07 -17.10
C GLY A 57 12.53 -8.90 -15.58
N GLN A 58 12.68 -7.66 -15.08
CA GLN A 58 12.74 -7.32 -13.67
C GLN A 58 11.95 -6.05 -13.38
N VAL A 59 11.45 -5.94 -12.15
CA VAL A 59 10.67 -4.82 -11.63
C VAL A 59 11.18 -4.44 -10.25
N ALA A 60 11.29 -3.14 -10.00
CA ALA A 60 11.52 -2.59 -8.66
C ALA A 60 10.18 -2.06 -8.13
N ILE A 61 9.85 -2.36 -6.87
CA ILE A 61 8.51 -2.14 -6.33
C ILE A 61 8.56 -1.12 -5.19
N GLY A 62 7.81 -0.03 -5.34
CA GLY A 62 7.61 0.97 -4.28
C GLY A 62 6.15 1.02 -3.84
N VAL A 63 5.89 1.69 -2.72
CA VAL A 63 4.53 1.89 -2.20
C VAL A 63 4.39 3.29 -1.58
N GLY A 64 3.17 3.83 -1.56
CA GLY A 64 2.93 5.10 -0.89
C GLY A 64 1.46 5.45 -0.70
N VAL A 65 1.24 6.54 0.02
CA VAL A 65 -0.06 7.17 0.29
C VAL A 65 0.01 8.62 -0.15
N ASN A 66 -0.76 8.98 -1.19
CA ASN A 66 -0.68 10.30 -1.82
C ASN A 66 -1.43 11.41 -1.08
N ASN A 67 -2.45 11.09 -0.27
CA ASN A 67 -3.28 12.10 0.39
C ASN A 67 -3.61 11.71 1.85
N PRO A 68 -2.62 11.77 2.77
CA PRO A 68 -2.75 11.25 4.13
C PRO A 68 -3.39 12.26 5.12
N GLN A 69 -4.43 13.00 4.72
CA GLN A 69 -4.98 14.13 5.52
C GLN A 69 -5.29 13.76 6.97
N MET A 70 -5.90 12.59 7.18
CA MET A 70 -6.14 12.02 8.51
C MET A 70 -6.08 10.50 8.40
N MET A 71 -5.01 9.93 8.95
CA MET A 71 -4.72 8.51 8.88
C MET A 71 -4.30 7.97 10.25
N SER A 72 -4.59 6.71 10.51
CA SER A 72 -4.15 6.02 11.72
C SER A 72 -3.65 4.62 11.42
N VAL A 73 -2.80 4.08 12.29
CA VAL A 73 -2.39 2.67 12.24
C VAL A 73 -3.24 1.89 13.24
N GLY A 74 -3.89 0.81 12.79
CA GLY A 74 -4.74 -0.01 13.65
C GLY A 74 -5.64 -0.97 12.88
N ARG A 75 -6.27 -1.91 13.58
CA ARG A 75 -7.17 -2.91 12.96
C ARG A 75 -8.51 -2.30 12.57
N VAL A 76 -8.99 -2.65 11.38
CA VAL A 76 -10.32 -2.31 10.88
C VAL A 76 -11.38 -3.15 11.60
N SER A 77 -11.09 -4.42 11.86
CA SER A 77 -11.96 -5.32 12.62
C SER A 77 -11.56 -5.35 14.11
N GLY A 78 -12.26 -4.55 14.92
CA GLY A 78 -12.29 -4.77 16.38
C GLY A 78 -11.97 -3.54 17.23
N GLN A 79 -12.90 -3.27 18.15
CA GLN A 79 -12.85 -2.26 19.22
C GLN A 79 -13.06 -0.80 18.80
N PRO A 80 -13.73 0.03 19.64
CA PRO A 80 -13.67 1.48 19.47
C PRO A 80 -12.21 1.92 19.40
N ARG A 81 -11.91 2.91 18.55
CA ARG A 81 -10.55 3.40 18.24
C ARG A 81 -9.74 4.00 19.42
N GLN A 82 -10.08 3.67 20.66
CA GLN A 82 -9.35 4.00 21.89
C GLN A 82 -7.91 3.46 21.90
N ARG A 83 -7.52 2.59 20.96
CA ARG A 83 -6.15 2.09 20.77
C ARG A 83 -5.62 2.27 19.34
N ALA A 84 -6.01 3.33 18.64
CA ALA A 84 -5.19 3.78 17.51
C ALA A 84 -3.81 4.15 18.07
N THR A 85 -2.77 3.41 17.69
CA THR A 85 -1.43 3.59 18.26
C THR A 85 -0.71 4.81 17.70
N SER A 86 -1.16 5.31 16.55
CA SER A 86 -0.63 6.52 15.91
C SER A 86 -1.74 7.20 15.12
N LEU A 87 -1.99 8.48 15.38
CA LEU A 87 -2.81 9.36 14.56
C LEU A 87 -1.86 10.30 13.82
N MET A 88 -1.95 10.32 12.50
CA MET A 88 -1.16 11.18 11.63
C MET A 88 -2.09 12.16 10.91
N LEU A 89 -1.75 13.44 11.02
CA LEU A 89 -2.31 14.50 10.19
C LEU A 89 -1.18 15.04 9.32
N SER A 90 -1.27 14.82 8.01
CA SER A 90 -0.30 15.32 7.04
C SER A 90 -0.97 15.54 5.70
N ASN A 91 -0.57 16.58 4.97
CA ASN A 91 -0.92 16.72 3.56
C ASN A 91 0.21 16.29 2.63
N GLU A 92 1.38 15.94 3.17
CA GLU A 92 2.52 15.48 2.40
C GLU A 92 2.38 14.00 2.05
N PRO A 93 2.56 13.62 0.77
CA PRO A 93 2.61 12.22 0.37
C PRO A 93 3.68 11.43 1.11
N ILE A 94 3.36 10.19 1.43
CA ILE A 94 4.28 9.25 2.07
C ILE A 94 4.67 8.23 1.02
N HIS A 95 5.94 8.20 0.65
CA HIS A 95 6.46 7.26 -0.34
C HIS A 95 7.63 6.48 0.23
N VAL A 96 7.55 5.16 0.12
CA VAL A 96 8.67 4.25 0.32
C VAL A 96 9.23 3.95 -1.07
N PRO A 97 10.46 4.39 -1.37
CA PRO A 97 11.07 4.13 -2.67
C PRO A 97 11.31 2.62 -2.84
N PRO A 98 11.39 2.13 -4.08
CA PRO A 98 11.82 0.76 -4.34
C PRO A 98 13.20 0.49 -3.76
N ASP A 99 13.31 -0.52 -2.90
CA ASP A 99 14.56 -1.03 -2.34
C ASP A 99 14.86 -2.47 -2.80
N GLU A 100 13.83 -3.19 -3.28
CA GLU A 100 13.95 -4.55 -3.81
C GLU A 100 13.71 -4.61 -5.33
N LEU A 101 14.49 -5.47 -5.98
CA LEU A 101 14.36 -5.82 -7.40
C LEU A 101 13.99 -7.30 -7.52
N MET A 102 12.95 -7.61 -8.29
CA MET A 102 12.55 -8.99 -8.55
C MET A 102 12.23 -9.25 -10.01
N THR A 103 12.18 -10.51 -10.42
CA THR A 103 11.76 -10.86 -11.78
C THR A 103 10.26 -10.61 -11.96
N LEU A 104 9.85 -10.20 -13.15
CA LEU A 104 8.43 -10.00 -13.46
C LEU A 104 7.61 -11.29 -13.27
N ALA A 105 8.21 -12.44 -13.61
CA ALA A 105 7.60 -13.77 -13.39
C ALA A 105 7.35 -14.09 -11.91
N ALA A 106 8.15 -13.53 -11.00
CA ALA A 106 7.98 -13.71 -9.56
C ALA A 106 6.95 -12.76 -8.95
N LEU A 107 6.53 -11.70 -9.64
CA LEU A 107 5.64 -10.67 -9.10
C LEU A 107 4.30 -11.24 -8.62
N GLY A 108 3.64 -12.06 -9.44
CA GLY A 108 2.36 -12.67 -9.09
C GLY A 108 2.45 -13.65 -7.91
N PRO A 109 3.30 -14.71 -7.99
CA PRO A 109 3.49 -15.67 -6.91
C PRO A 109 4.04 -15.04 -5.62
N GLY A 110 4.96 -14.08 -5.74
CA GLY A 110 5.64 -13.40 -4.64
C GLY A 110 4.84 -12.24 -4.03
N ALA A 111 3.72 -11.82 -4.64
CA ALA A 111 2.97 -10.64 -4.22
C ALA A 111 2.57 -10.64 -2.73
N ALA A 112 2.28 -11.81 -2.16
CA ALA A 112 1.93 -11.93 -0.75
C ALA A 112 3.11 -11.56 0.18
N GLU A 113 4.32 -11.97 -0.18
CA GLU A 113 5.50 -11.68 0.62
C GLU A 113 5.92 -10.22 0.47
N VAL A 114 5.98 -9.74 -0.78
CA VAL A 114 6.25 -8.32 -1.07
C VAL A 114 5.22 -7.42 -0.38
N GLY A 115 3.94 -7.81 -0.40
CA GLY A 115 2.87 -7.08 0.29
C GLY A 115 3.13 -6.95 1.79
N ARG A 116 3.63 -7.99 2.46
CA ARG A 116 4.01 -7.92 3.88
C ARG A 116 5.18 -6.97 4.09
N THR A 117 6.27 -7.11 3.34
CA THR A 117 7.45 -6.24 3.45
C THR A 117 7.08 -4.77 3.25
N LEU A 118 6.40 -4.45 2.15
CA LEU A 118 5.99 -3.07 1.84
C LEU A 118 5.01 -2.50 2.85
N SER A 119 4.07 -3.31 3.36
CA SER A 119 3.14 -2.87 4.40
C SER A 119 3.86 -2.45 5.68
N ARG A 120 4.86 -3.24 6.11
CA ARG A 120 5.68 -2.94 7.27
C ARG A 120 6.49 -1.67 7.06
N THR A 121 7.20 -1.55 5.94
CA THR A 121 8.02 -0.37 5.65
C THR A 121 7.16 0.90 5.57
N LEU A 122 5.95 0.82 5.01
CA LEU A 122 5.01 1.94 4.98
C LEU A 122 4.51 2.30 6.39
N ILE A 123 4.15 1.31 7.23
CA ILE A 123 3.73 1.55 8.62
C ILE A 123 4.86 2.15 9.44
N ASP A 124 6.10 1.69 9.25
CA ASP A 124 7.29 2.22 9.90
C ASP A 124 7.56 3.67 9.44
N ALA A 125 7.31 4.00 8.17
CA ALA A 125 7.47 5.36 7.63
C ALA A 125 6.46 6.37 8.21
N VAL A 126 5.28 5.91 8.66
CA VAL A 126 4.26 6.78 9.28
C VAL A 126 4.31 6.80 10.80
N SER A 127 5.07 5.89 11.40
CA SER A 127 5.22 5.81 12.85
C SER A 127 6.33 6.76 13.29
N PRO A 128 6.14 7.59 14.34
CA PRO A 128 7.20 8.46 14.83
C PRO A 128 8.40 7.62 15.26
N ARG A 129 9.58 7.92 14.70
CA ARG A 129 10.86 7.37 15.18
C ARG A 129 11.00 7.77 16.65
N ARG A 130 11.08 6.77 17.53
CA ARG A 130 11.41 6.98 18.95
C ARG A 130 12.86 7.41 19.11
#